data_AF-A0A963ZZQ7-F1
#
_entry.id   AF-A0A963ZZQ7-F1
#
_cell.length_a   1.000
_cell.length_b   1.000
_cell.length_c   1.000
_cell.angle_alpha   90.00
_cell.angle_beta   90.00
_cell.angle_gamma   90.00
#
_symmetry.space_group_name_H-M   'P 1'
#
loop_
_entity.id
_entity.type
_entity.pdbx_description
1 polymer ?
#
loop_
_entity_poly.entity_id
_entity_poly.type
_entity_poly.pdbx_seq_one_letter_code
_entity_poly.pdbx_strand_id
1 'polypeptide(L)'
;MNFFQRDDRYYYRSIAQKNDREIVLPVKPDALAIRKRRNFNLAGDTNQEANRKLKTIAATAGIDEMVSEGKKTGPKWSFVTTHTARRSAATNLYLQGVSLKMIADLGGWGDEGTLRVYLRASGLDTALVAKDLGVFR
;
A
#
# COMPACT_ATOMS: atom_id res chain seq x y z
N MET A 1 12.06 8.62 -17.54
CA MET A 1 11.71 9.20 -16.24
C MET A 1 10.28 8.80 -15.93
N ASN A 2 10.02 8.09 -14.83
CA ASN A 2 8.68 7.55 -14.53
C ASN A 2 7.74 8.56 -13.85
N PHE A 3 8.27 9.72 -13.44
CA PHE A 3 7.48 10.79 -12.83
C PHE A 3 7.14 11.87 -13.86
N PHE A 4 5.91 12.37 -13.81
CA PHE A 4 5.44 13.47 -14.66
C PHE A 4 4.45 14.36 -13.91
N GLN A 5 4.24 15.57 -14.41
CA GLN A 5 3.32 16.56 -13.82
C GLN A 5 2.11 16.78 -14.73
N ARG A 6 0.93 16.92 -14.13
CA ARG A 6 -0.33 17.29 -14.79
C ARG A 6 -1.23 18.00 -13.77
N ASP A 7 -1.91 19.07 -14.15
CA ASP A 7 -2.86 19.80 -13.27
C ASP A 7 -2.28 20.10 -11.87
N ASP A 8 -1.05 20.62 -11.81
CA ASP A 8 -0.29 20.93 -10.57
C ASP A 8 -0.05 19.75 -9.62
N ARG A 9 -0.20 18.52 -10.11
CA ARG A 9 0.06 17.29 -9.36
C ARG A 9 1.11 16.43 -10.03
N TYR A 10 1.88 15.73 -9.21
CA TYR A 10 2.84 14.75 -9.67
C TYR A 10 2.21 13.37 -9.74
N TYR A 11 2.57 12.64 -10.80
CA TYR A 11 2.13 11.29 -11.07
C TYR A 11 3.34 10.39 -11.30
N TYR A 12 3.18 9.12 -10.98
CA TYR A 12 4.15 8.06 -11.24
C TYR A 12 3.54 7.06 -12.22
N ARG A 13 4.21 6.86 -13.35
CA ARG A 13 3.87 5.87 -14.38
C ARG A 13 4.82 4.68 -14.27
N SER A 14 4.28 3.47 -14.30
CA SER A 14 5.05 2.23 -14.39
C SER A 14 4.34 1.23 -15.29
N ILE A 15 5.11 0.42 -15.99
CA ILE A 15 4.59 -0.71 -16.77
C ILE A 15 4.89 -1.98 -15.98
N ALA A 16 3.86 -2.79 -15.72
CA ALA A 16 4.00 -4.02 -14.97
C ALA A 16 4.63 -5.12 -15.85
N GLN A 17 5.78 -5.65 -15.42
CA GLN A 17 6.58 -6.60 -16.22
C GLN A 17 5.83 -7.88 -16.65
N LYS A 18 4.87 -8.36 -15.86
CA LYS A 18 4.21 -9.66 -16.11
C LYS A 18 3.07 -9.61 -17.13
N ASN A 19 2.48 -8.44 -17.35
CA ASN A 19 1.24 -8.31 -18.12
C ASN A 19 1.16 -7.02 -18.94
N ASP A 20 2.27 -6.30 -19.05
CA ASP A 20 2.44 -5.05 -19.81
C ASP A 20 1.40 -3.97 -19.49
N ARG A 21 0.82 -4.02 -18.28
CA ARG A 21 -0.20 -3.05 -17.86
C ARG A 21 0.45 -1.76 -17.41
N GLU A 22 -0.04 -0.65 -17.97
CA GLU A 22 0.29 0.68 -17.49
C GLU A 22 -0.41 0.95 -16.15
N ILE A 23 0.36 1.39 -15.17
CA ILE A 23 -0.10 1.82 -13.86
C ILE A 23 0.27 3.30 -13.72
N VAL A 24 -0.72 4.13 -13.41
CA VAL A 24 -0.53 5.56 -13.15
C VAL A 24 -1.04 5.88 -11.76
N LEU A 25 -0.14 6.38 -10.90
CA LEU A 25 -0.41 6.70 -9.50
C LEU A 25 -0.26 8.19 -9.23
N PRO A 26 -1.22 8.84 -8.54
CA PRO A 26 -0.97 10.16 -7.98
C PRO A 26 0.07 10.06 -6.85
N VAL A 27 1.05 10.95 -6.86
CA VAL A 27 2.13 10.97 -5.88
C VAL A 27 1.77 11.91 -4.74
N LYS A 28 1.74 11.39 -3.50
CA LYS A 28 1.49 12.22 -2.31
C LYS A 28 2.62 13.25 -2.13
N PRO A 29 2.32 14.47 -1.64
CA PRO A 29 3.33 15.50 -1.41
C PRO A 29 4.54 15.02 -0.60
N ASP A 30 4.32 14.24 0.46
CA ASP A 30 5.40 13.71 1.30
C ASP A 30 6.30 12.73 0.54
N ALA A 31 5.71 11.86 -0.29
CA ALA A 31 6.46 10.93 -1.13
C ALA A 31 7.29 11.70 -2.18
N LEU A 32 6.73 12.76 -2.75
CA LEU A 32 7.44 13.64 -3.68
C LEU A 32 8.61 14.36 -2.99
N ALA A 33 8.41 14.87 -1.76
CA ALA A 33 9.47 15.53 -1.00
C ALA A 33 10.65 14.58 -0.72
N ILE A 34 10.36 13.33 -0.33
CA ILE A 34 11.38 12.28 -0.17
C ILE A 34 12.12 12.03 -1.49
N ARG A 35 11.40 11.97 -2.62
CA ARG A 35 12.00 11.73 -3.93
C ARG A 35 12.87 12.89 -4.42
N LYS A 36 12.44 14.14 -4.21
CA LYS A 36 13.24 15.33 -4.54
C LYS A 36 14.57 15.33 -3.78
N ARG A 37 14.57 15.00 -2.48
CA ARG A 37 15.81 14.88 -1.66
C ARG A 37 16.77 13.80 -2.16
N ARG A 38 16.30 12.85 -2.97
CA ARG A 38 17.09 11.76 -3.55
C ARG A 38 17.33 11.95 -5.06
N ASN A 39 17.08 13.14 -5.61
CA ASN A 39 17.18 13.44 -7.04
C ASN A 39 16.42 12.44 -7.91
N PHE A 40 15.24 12.00 -7.44
CA PHE A 40 14.40 10.98 -8.10
C PHE A 40 15.09 9.63 -8.32
N ASN A 41 16.22 9.36 -7.67
CA ASN A 41 16.92 8.10 -7.78
C ASN A 41 16.11 6.99 -7.07
N LEU A 42 15.69 6.00 -7.85
CA LEU A 42 15.01 4.78 -7.40
C LEU A 42 15.94 3.59 -7.33
N ALA A 43 17.22 3.73 -7.72
CA ALA A 43 18.22 2.68 -7.54
C ALA A 43 18.22 2.32 -6.05
N GLY A 44 17.83 1.09 -5.78
CA GLY A 44 17.43 0.64 -4.47
C GLY A 44 17.98 -0.73 -4.18
N ASP A 45 17.91 -1.10 -2.92
CA ASP A 45 18.36 -2.40 -2.47
C ASP A 45 17.48 -3.53 -3.03
N THR A 46 17.93 -4.77 -2.87
CA THR A 46 17.10 -5.94 -3.13
C THR A 46 15.82 -5.90 -2.28
N ASN A 47 14.79 -6.64 -2.69
CA ASN A 47 13.57 -6.79 -1.88
C ASN A 47 13.87 -7.27 -0.45
N GLN A 48 14.91 -8.08 -0.25
CA GLN A 48 15.30 -8.58 1.08
C GLN A 48 15.82 -7.44 1.95
N GLU A 49 16.72 -6.61 1.42
CA GLU A 49 17.27 -5.45 2.13
C GLU A 49 16.21 -4.38 2.39
N ALA A 50 15.34 -4.10 1.40
CA ALA A 50 14.21 -3.20 1.59
C ALA A 50 13.29 -3.70 2.73
N ASN A 51 13.01 -5.01 2.78
CA ASN A 51 12.23 -5.59 3.87
C ASN A 51 12.95 -5.50 5.22
N ARG A 52 14.26 -5.71 5.29
CA ARG A 52 15.03 -5.52 6.54
C ARG A 52 14.88 -4.09 7.06
N LYS A 53 15.06 -3.10 6.19
CA LYS A 53 14.89 -1.67 6.53
C LYS A 53 13.46 -1.35 6.97
N LEU A 54 12.45 -1.88 6.29
CA LEU A 54 11.04 -1.70 6.68
C LEU A 54 10.74 -2.23 8.08
N LYS A 55 11.29 -3.41 8.43
CA LYS A 55 11.13 -3.98 9.77
C LYS A 55 11.77 -3.11 10.84
N THR A 56 12.97 -2.58 10.60
CA THR A 56 13.63 -1.63 11.51
C THR A 56 12.79 -0.36 11.68
N ILE A 57 12.31 0.24 10.59
CA ILE A 57 11.46 1.44 10.64
C ILE A 57 10.19 1.17 11.44
N ALA A 58 9.51 0.04 11.20
CA ALA A 58 8.30 -0.33 11.92
C ALA A 58 8.56 -0.57 13.42
N ALA A 59 9.69 -1.19 13.76
CA ALA A 59 10.10 -1.39 15.15
C ALA A 59 10.36 -0.05 15.85
N THR A 60 11.09 0.86 15.21
CA THR A 60 11.36 2.22 15.74
C THR A 60 10.09 3.05 15.88
N ALA A 61 9.08 2.80 15.04
CA ALA A 61 7.77 3.44 15.13
C ALA A 61 6.85 2.85 16.22
N GLY A 62 7.32 1.86 17.00
CA GLY A 62 6.52 1.24 18.08
C GLY A 62 5.42 0.30 17.59
N ILE A 63 5.56 -0.30 16.40
CA ILE A 63 4.59 -1.26 15.86
C ILE A 63 4.92 -2.66 16.41
N ASP A 64 4.69 -2.88 17.70
CA ASP A 64 5.20 -4.02 18.47
C ASP A 64 4.14 -5.02 18.95
N GLU A 65 2.86 -4.77 18.68
CA GLU A 65 1.74 -5.68 18.94
C GLU A 65 2.09 -7.14 18.58
N MET A 66 1.85 -8.08 19.49
CA MET A 66 2.09 -9.50 19.23
C MET A 66 1.00 -10.05 18.31
N VAL A 67 1.40 -10.54 17.14
CA VAL A 67 0.50 -11.07 16.11
C VAL A 67 0.92 -12.46 15.67
N SER A 68 -0.02 -13.21 15.10
CA SER A 68 0.22 -14.53 14.52
C SER A 68 0.00 -14.51 13.01
N GLU A 69 1.02 -14.91 12.26
CA GLU A 69 0.95 -15.15 10.81
C GLU A 69 1.19 -16.64 10.54
N GLY A 70 0.11 -17.37 10.26
CA GLY A 70 0.15 -18.83 10.13
C GLY A 70 0.56 -19.50 11.45
N LYS A 71 1.65 -20.27 11.43
CA LYS A 71 2.20 -20.95 12.62
C LYS A 71 3.23 -20.11 13.39
N LYS A 72 3.50 -18.88 12.96
CA LYS A 72 4.51 -18.01 13.57
C LYS A 72 3.83 -16.91 14.38
N THR A 73 4.29 -16.73 15.61
CA THR A 73 3.88 -15.63 16.48
C THR A 73 5.09 -14.74 16.75
N GLY A 74 4.88 -13.44 16.71
CA GLY A 74 5.97 -12.46 16.89
C GLY A 74 5.44 -11.03 16.92
N PRO A 75 6.31 -10.04 17.18
CA PRO A 75 5.89 -8.65 17.15
C PRO A 75 5.58 -8.21 15.72
N LYS A 76 4.55 -7.38 15.54
CA LYS A 76 4.00 -7.00 14.24
C LYS A 76 5.03 -6.42 13.29
N TRP A 77 5.95 -5.59 13.78
CA TRP A 77 7.06 -5.05 12.97
C TRP A 77 7.87 -6.14 12.26
N SER A 78 8.00 -7.33 12.85
CA SER A 78 8.81 -8.42 12.28
C SER A 78 8.19 -9.07 11.05
N PHE A 79 6.88 -8.88 10.83
CA PHE A 79 6.12 -9.37 9.68
C PHE A 79 5.91 -8.29 8.60
N VAL A 80 6.34 -7.05 8.85
CA VAL A 80 6.19 -5.97 7.87
C VAL A 80 7.11 -6.20 6.66
N THR A 81 6.52 -6.11 5.47
CA THR A 81 7.22 -6.22 4.18
C THR A 81 6.62 -5.23 3.17
N THR A 82 7.24 -5.14 1.99
CA THR A 82 6.65 -4.42 0.84
C THR A 82 5.28 -4.98 0.44
N HIS A 83 5.03 -6.28 0.62
CA HIS A 83 3.72 -6.89 0.37
C HIS A 83 2.69 -6.40 1.38
N THR A 84 3.07 -6.31 2.66
CA THR A 84 2.24 -5.75 3.72
C THR A 84 1.81 -4.32 3.37
N ALA A 85 2.75 -3.47 2.94
CA ALA A 85 2.44 -2.10 2.52
C ALA A 85 1.42 -2.05 1.37
N ARG A 86 1.54 -2.93 0.37
CA ARG A 86 0.57 -3.02 -0.74
C ARG A 86 -0.81 -3.47 -0.28
N ARG A 87 -0.90 -4.45 0.63
CA ARG A 87 -2.18 -4.89 1.25
C ARG A 87 -2.82 -3.77 2.05
N SER A 88 -2.04 -3.04 2.85
CA SER A 88 -2.51 -1.89 3.63
C SER A 88 -3.05 -0.80 2.71
N ALA A 89 -2.35 -0.47 1.61
CA ALA A 89 -2.83 0.52 0.64
C ALA A 89 -4.17 0.11 0.01
N ALA A 90 -4.30 -1.13 -0.45
CA ALA A 90 -5.55 -1.64 -1.04
C ALA A 90 -6.71 -1.62 -0.04
N THR A 91 -6.46 -2.09 1.19
CA THR A 91 -7.47 -2.16 2.25
C THR A 91 -7.94 -0.76 2.66
N ASN A 92 -7.03 0.20 2.81
CA ASN A 92 -7.38 1.56 3.19
C ASN A 92 -8.20 2.29 2.11
N LEU A 93 -7.85 2.10 0.83
CA LEU A 93 -8.66 2.65 -0.27
C LEU A 93 -10.06 2.05 -0.29
N TYR A 94 -10.16 0.73 -0.06
CA TYR A 94 -11.44 0.04 0.01
C TYR A 94 -12.32 0.57 1.16
N LEU A 95 -11.75 0.75 2.35
CA LEU A 95 -12.46 1.32 3.51
C LEU A 95 -12.88 2.77 3.30
N GLN A 96 -12.21 3.51 2.40
CA GLN A 96 -12.60 4.86 1.98
C GLN A 96 -13.68 4.87 0.89
N GLY A 97 -14.23 3.71 0.52
CA GLY A 97 -15.28 3.59 -0.49
C GLY A 97 -14.78 3.70 -1.93
N VAL A 98 -13.46 3.61 -2.17
CA VAL A 98 -12.92 3.58 -3.53
C VAL A 98 -13.34 2.27 -4.20
N SER A 99 -13.83 2.35 -5.45
CA SER A 99 -14.32 1.18 -6.17
C SER A 99 -13.20 0.15 -6.40
N LEU A 100 -13.56 -1.15 -6.38
CA LEU A 100 -12.61 -2.24 -6.61
C LEU A 100 -11.88 -2.10 -7.93
N LYS A 101 -12.58 -1.67 -8.99
CA LYS A 101 -11.98 -1.37 -10.29
C LYS A 101 -10.89 -0.29 -10.17
N MET A 102 -11.16 0.82 -9.50
CA MET A 102 -10.17 1.89 -9.35
C MET A 102 -8.96 1.44 -8.53
N ILE A 103 -9.18 0.66 -7.46
CA ILE A 103 -8.08 0.06 -6.68
C ILE A 103 -7.27 -0.91 -7.55
N ALA A 104 -7.95 -1.73 -8.36
CA ALA A 104 -7.33 -2.66 -9.30
C ALA A 104 -6.44 -1.93 -10.31
N ASP A 105 -6.95 -0.86 -10.92
CA ASP A 105 -6.24 -0.02 -11.89
C ASP A 105 -5.00 0.63 -11.24
N LEU A 106 -5.16 1.23 -10.05
CA LEU A 106 -4.06 1.89 -9.33
C LEU A 106 -2.97 0.91 -8.87
N GLY A 107 -3.34 -0.30 -8.43
CA GLY A 107 -2.36 -1.27 -7.99
C GLY A 107 -1.97 -2.30 -9.04
N GLY A 108 -2.42 -2.16 -10.29
CA GLY A 108 -2.08 -3.05 -11.40
C GLY A 108 -2.57 -4.49 -11.24
N TRP A 109 -3.74 -4.70 -10.64
CA TRP A 109 -4.33 -6.03 -10.53
C TRP A 109 -5.00 -6.46 -11.83
N GLY A 110 -4.72 -7.73 -12.17
CA GLY A 110 -5.20 -8.47 -13.33
C GLY A 110 -6.72 -8.59 -13.39
N ASP A 111 -7.21 -8.96 -12.21
CA ASP A 111 -8.46 -9.63 -11.91
C ASP A 111 -8.86 -9.20 -10.49
N GLU A 112 -10.14 -8.94 -10.28
CA GLU A 112 -10.66 -8.52 -8.97
C GLU A 112 -10.58 -9.62 -7.92
N GLY A 113 -10.68 -10.90 -8.33
CA GLY A 113 -10.52 -12.03 -7.41
C GLY A 113 -9.16 -11.98 -6.70
N THR A 114 -8.11 -11.66 -7.45
CA THR A 114 -6.76 -11.47 -6.92
C THR A 114 -6.67 -10.27 -5.96
N LEU A 115 -7.33 -9.16 -6.27
CA LEU A 115 -7.38 -7.99 -5.38
C LEU A 115 -8.06 -8.33 -4.03
N ARG A 116 -9.15 -9.10 -4.04
CA ARG A 116 -9.89 -9.46 -2.82
C ARG A 116 -9.03 -10.15 -1.77
N VAL A 117 -8.03 -10.94 -2.17
CA VAL A 117 -7.07 -11.59 -1.25
C VAL A 117 -6.20 -10.58 -0.48
N TYR A 118 -6.00 -9.39 -1.05
CA TYR A 118 -5.24 -8.29 -0.45
C TYR A 118 -6.07 -7.44 0.52
N LEU A 119 -7.40 -7.51 0.46
CA LEU A 119 -8.29 -6.78 1.37
C LEU A 119 -8.30 -7.50 2.73
N ARG A 120 -7.76 -6.83 3.75
CA ARG A 120 -7.57 -7.39 5.10
C ARG A 120 -8.20 -6.51 6.18
N ALA A 121 -9.39 -5.96 5.88
CA ALA A 121 -10.19 -5.25 6.87
C ALA A 121 -10.65 -6.22 7.96
N SER A 122 -10.49 -5.83 9.22
CA SER A 122 -11.05 -6.54 10.35
C SER A 122 -12.56 -6.27 10.47
N GLY A 123 -13.24 -7.06 11.30
CA GLY A 123 -14.63 -6.79 11.66
C GLY A 123 -14.81 -5.41 12.29
N LEU A 124 -13.84 -4.98 13.12
CA LEU A 124 -13.84 -3.65 13.72
C LEU A 124 -13.68 -2.55 12.66
N ASP A 125 -12.76 -2.72 11.70
CA ASP A 125 -12.59 -1.74 10.60
C ASP A 125 -13.89 -1.56 9.81
N THR A 126 -14.56 -2.68 9.53
CA THR A 126 -15.86 -2.68 8.84
C THR A 126 -16.92 -1.98 9.68
N ALA A 127 -16.99 -2.26 10.98
CA ALA A 127 -17.93 -1.62 11.89
C ALA A 127 -17.67 -0.10 12.00
N LEU A 128 -16.40 0.33 12.03
CA LEU A 128 -16.02 1.74 12.09
C LEU A 128 -16.43 2.52 10.83
N VAL A 129 -16.41 1.88 9.66
CA VAL A 129 -16.96 2.48 8.43
C VAL A 129 -18.50 2.45 8.47
N ALA A 130 -19.09 1.36 8.96
CA ALA A 130 -20.54 1.18 8.99
C ALA A 130 -21.25 2.14 9.97
N LYS A 131 -20.61 2.56 11.05
CA LYS A 131 -21.20 3.44 12.07
C LYS A 131 -21.76 4.75 11.49
N ASP A 132 -21.16 5.23 10.40
CA ASP A 132 -21.54 6.51 9.78
C ASP A 132 -22.67 6.32 8.73
N LEU A 133 -23.11 5.09 8.47
CA LEU A 133 -24.24 4.77 7.60
C LEU A 133 -25.56 5.09 8.30
N GLY A 134 -26.52 5.67 7.58
CA GLY A 134 -27.79 6.13 8.15
C GLY A 134 -28.64 5.05 8.84
N VAL A 135 -28.40 3.76 8.57
CA VAL A 135 -29.08 2.64 9.26
C VAL A 135 -28.54 2.36 10.67
N PHE A 136 -27.34 2.86 10.99
CA PHE A 136 -26.68 2.69 12.29
C PHE A 136 -26.47 4.02 13.03
N ARG A 137 -26.94 5.14 12.46
CA ARG A 137 -26.99 6.44 13.14
C ARG A 137 -28.18 6.54 14.08
#